data_AF-A0A2M8ECV5-F1
#
_entry.id   AF-A0A2M8ECV5-F1
#
_cell.length_a   1.000
_cell.length_b   1.000
_cell.length_c   1.000
_cell.angle_alpha   90.00
_cell.angle_beta   90.00
_cell.angle_gamma   90.00
#
_symmetry.space_group_name_H-M   'P 1'
#
loop_
_entity.id
_entity.type
_entity.pdbx_description
1 polymer ?
#
loop_
_entity_poly.entity_id
_entity_poly.type
_entity_poly.pdbx_seq_one_letter_code
_entity_poly.pdbx_strand_id
1 'polypeptide(L)'
;ELPPLTFDDAPPQALERLHQLLLRDPQMQVANHTDTQIEAVATTRLLGFKDDVRFVLDPQVRQIHFRSMSRVGLYDFGKNGARMRELAARFAQPEIAK
;
A
#
# COMPACT_ATOMS: atom_id res chain seq x y z
N GLU A 1 -0.18 0.41 14.68
CA GLU A 1 -0.13 1.11 13.37
C GLU A 1 1.21 0.81 12.73
N LEU A 2 1.29 0.86 11.39
CA LEU A 2 2.55 0.62 10.67
C LEU A 2 3.21 1.95 10.32
N PRO A 3 4.55 2.02 10.29
CA PRO A 3 5.25 3.24 9.93
C PRO A 3 4.93 3.62 8.48
N PRO A 4 4.95 4.93 8.16
CA PRO A 4 4.79 5.40 6.78
C PRO A 4 5.92 4.89 5.90
N LEU A 5 5.68 4.87 4.59
CA LEU A 5 6.70 4.50 3.61
C LEU A 5 7.59 5.72 3.36
N THR A 6 8.88 5.61 3.63
CA THR A 6 9.85 6.68 3.34
C THR A 6 10.43 6.50 1.93
N PHE A 7 10.71 7.60 1.25
CA PHE A 7 11.32 7.59 -0.08
C PHE A 7 12.34 8.70 -0.25
N ASP A 8 13.33 8.47 -1.12
CA ASP A 8 14.42 9.43 -1.39
C ASP A 8 14.36 10.03 -2.80
N ASP A 9 13.56 9.42 -3.69
CA ASP A 9 13.32 9.84 -5.07
C ASP A 9 12.29 10.99 -5.15
N ALA A 10 11.94 11.39 -6.38
CA ALA A 10 10.95 12.45 -6.57
C ALA A 10 9.57 11.97 -6.08
N PRO A 11 8.76 12.81 -5.40
CA PRO A 11 7.47 12.38 -4.85
C PRO A 11 6.51 11.69 -5.87
N PRO A 12 6.39 12.16 -7.13
CA PRO A 12 5.61 11.45 -8.13
C PRO A 12 6.18 10.07 -8.50
N GLN A 13 7.50 9.91 -8.49
CA GLN A 13 8.16 8.62 -8.74
C GLN A 13 7.90 7.66 -7.59
N ALA A 14 7.97 8.12 -6.34
CA ALA A 14 7.63 7.32 -5.17
C ALA A 14 6.19 6.77 -5.27
N LEU A 15 5.24 7.62 -5.62
CA LEU A 15 3.84 7.22 -5.75
C LEU A 15 3.63 6.23 -6.91
N GLU A 16 4.30 6.44 -8.04
CA GLU A 16 4.24 5.52 -9.18
C GLU A 16 4.86 4.15 -8.86
N ARG A 17 6.01 4.11 -8.15
CA ARG A 17 6.60 2.84 -7.68
C ARG A 17 5.63 2.07 -6.79
N LEU A 18 4.97 2.77 -5.87
CA LEU A 18 3.94 2.17 -5.03
C LEU A 18 2.76 1.65 -5.87
N HIS A 19 2.28 2.44 -6.83
CA HIS A 19 1.22 2.03 -7.74
C HIS A 19 1.58 0.74 -8.49
N GLN A 20 2.80 0.65 -9.06
CA GLN A 20 3.28 -0.55 -9.73
C GLN A 20 3.37 -1.77 -8.82
N LEU A 21 3.81 -1.60 -7.56
CA LEU A 21 3.81 -2.68 -6.58
C LEU A 21 2.40 -3.19 -6.28
N LEU A 22 1.44 -2.28 -6.13
CA LEU A 22 0.03 -2.64 -5.88
C LEU A 22 -0.58 -3.38 -7.07
N LEU A 23 -0.28 -2.98 -8.31
CA LEU A 23 -0.76 -3.68 -9.52
C LEU A 23 -0.18 -5.08 -9.67
N ARG A 24 1.02 -5.33 -9.14
CA ARG A 24 1.67 -6.65 -9.15
C ARG A 24 1.21 -7.57 -8.02
N ASP A 25 0.55 -7.03 -6.99
CA ASP A 25 0.00 -7.83 -5.91
C ASP A 25 -1.39 -8.37 -6.31
N PRO A 26 -1.54 -9.68 -6.51
CA PRO A 26 -2.80 -10.26 -6.95
C PRO A 26 -3.91 -10.26 -5.89
N GLN A 27 -3.60 -9.80 -4.67
CA GLN A 27 -4.58 -9.57 -3.59
C GLN A 27 -5.01 -8.10 -3.50
N MET A 28 -4.42 -7.21 -4.29
CA MET A 28 -4.72 -5.78 -4.30
C MET A 28 -5.48 -5.40 -5.56
N GLN A 29 -6.45 -4.50 -5.39
CA GLN A 29 -7.15 -3.88 -6.49
C GLN A 29 -7.11 -2.36 -6.32
N VAL A 30 -6.42 -1.66 -7.20
CA VAL A 30 -6.43 -0.19 -7.21
C VAL A 30 -7.81 0.29 -7.65
N ALA A 31 -8.46 1.07 -6.79
CA ALA A 31 -9.77 1.65 -7.03
C ALA A 31 -9.68 3.10 -7.54
N ASN A 32 -8.68 3.85 -7.07
CA ASN A 32 -8.43 5.22 -7.49
C ASN A 32 -6.93 5.55 -7.39
N HIS A 33 -6.44 6.40 -8.29
CA HIS A 33 -5.07 6.90 -8.28
C HIS A 33 -5.07 8.36 -8.76
N THR A 34 -4.51 9.24 -7.95
CA THR A 34 -4.28 10.66 -8.27
C THR A 34 -2.82 11.01 -7.99
N ASP A 35 -2.41 12.24 -8.31
CA ASP A 35 -1.04 12.71 -8.11
C ASP A 35 -0.53 12.66 -6.66
N THR A 36 -1.42 12.50 -5.67
CA THR A 36 -1.10 12.55 -4.24
C THR A 36 -1.70 11.43 -3.42
N GLN A 37 -2.50 10.54 -4.00
CA GLN A 37 -3.15 9.46 -3.26
C GLN A 37 -3.44 8.24 -4.13
N ILE A 38 -3.44 7.07 -3.48
CA ILE A 38 -3.91 5.82 -4.07
C ILE A 38 -4.93 5.20 -3.12
N GLU A 39 -6.08 4.81 -3.66
CA GLU A 39 -7.06 4.00 -2.94
C GLU A 39 -7.06 2.60 -3.54
N ALA A 40 -6.96 1.59 -2.69
CA ALA A 40 -6.94 0.20 -3.08
C ALA A 40 -7.83 -0.63 -2.15
N VAL A 41 -8.30 -1.77 -2.67
CA VAL A 41 -9.03 -2.77 -1.91
C VAL A 41 -8.15 -4.02 -1.81
N ALA A 42 -7.78 -4.39 -0.59
CA ALA A 42 -7.08 -5.64 -0.32
C ALA A 42 -8.10 -6.76 -0.10
N THR A 43 -7.92 -7.90 -0.76
CA THR A 43 -8.82 -9.07 -0.64
C THR A 43 -8.06 -10.30 -0.12
N THR A 44 -8.52 -10.86 0.99
CA THR A 44 -7.95 -12.09 1.56
C THR A 44 -8.58 -13.33 0.92
N ARG A 45 -7.85 -13.96 -0.02
CA ARG A 45 -8.34 -15.08 -0.88
C ARG A 45 -9.14 -16.19 -0.20
N LEU A 46 -8.75 -16.63 1.00
CA LEU A 46 -9.36 -17.78 1.67
C LEU A 46 -10.64 -17.44 2.44
N LEU A 47 -10.79 -16.19 2.89
CA LEU A 47 -11.87 -15.77 3.79
C LEU A 47 -12.75 -14.66 3.18
N GLY A 48 -12.39 -14.16 1.99
CA GLY A 48 -13.15 -13.12 1.29
C GLY A 48 -13.15 -11.75 1.96
N PHE A 49 -12.36 -11.54 3.02
CA PHE A 49 -12.28 -10.25 3.69
C PHE A 49 -11.74 -9.18 2.75
N LYS A 50 -12.44 -8.05 2.73
CA LYS A 50 -12.09 -6.87 1.96
C LYS A 50 -11.76 -5.73 2.90
N ASP A 51 -10.59 -5.14 2.69
CA ASP A 51 -10.10 -4.00 3.43
C ASP A 51 -9.84 -2.86 2.46
N ASP A 52 -10.35 -1.68 2.75
CA ASP A 52 -9.92 -0.48 2.04
C ASP A 52 -8.54 -0.08 2.54
N VAL A 53 -7.68 0.35 1.65
CA VAL A 53 -6.36 0.88 1.97
C VAL A 53 -6.23 2.21 1.23
N ARG A 54 -5.97 3.28 1.98
CA ARG A 54 -5.67 4.59 1.41
C ARG A 54 -4.20 4.90 1.67
N PHE A 55 -3.51 5.32 0.62
CA PHE A 55 -2.16 5.85 0.63
C PHE A 55 -2.21 7.33 0.31
N VAL A 56 -1.48 8.15 1.07
CA VAL A 56 -1.43 9.61 0.92
C VAL A 56 0.03 10.04 0.90
N LEU A 57 0.42 10.70 -0.17
CA LEU A 57 1.75 11.26 -0.37
C LEU A 57 1.89 12.58 0.40
N ASP A 58 2.88 12.64 1.29
CA ASP A 58 3.37 13.87 1.89
C ASP A 58 4.77 14.20 1.31
N PRO A 59 4.85 15.14 0.34
CA PRO A 59 6.11 15.51 -0.28
C PRO A 59 7.01 16.34 0.63
N GLN A 60 6.48 16.97 1.69
CA GLN A 60 7.27 17.84 2.59
C GLN A 60 8.19 17.00 3.48
N VAL A 61 7.67 15.88 3.99
CA VAL A 61 8.43 14.97 4.86
C VAL A 61 8.86 13.68 4.17
N ARG A 62 8.70 13.61 2.83
CA ARG A 62 9.06 12.48 1.97
C ARG A 62 8.52 11.13 2.45
N GLN A 63 7.23 11.13 2.78
CA GLN A 63 6.55 9.96 3.33
C GLN A 63 5.25 9.68 2.59
N ILE A 64 4.91 8.40 2.45
CA ILE A 64 3.57 7.97 2.06
C ILE A 64 2.92 7.37 3.29
N HIS A 65 1.95 8.10 3.83
CA HIS A 65 1.12 7.62 4.92
C HIS A 65 0.10 6.64 4.38
N PHE A 66 -0.24 5.62 5.15
CA PHE A 66 -1.31 4.73 4.77
C PHE A 66 -2.16 4.29 5.95
N ARG A 67 -3.43 4.02 5.65
CA ARG A 67 -4.39 3.50 6.61
C ARG A 67 -5.25 2.45 5.95
N SER A 68 -5.40 1.32 6.63
CA SER A 68 -6.36 0.30 6.23
C SER A 68 -7.63 0.38 7.07
N MET A 69 -8.78 0.30 6.41
CA MET A 69 -10.12 0.30 6.99
C MET A 69 -10.82 -1.01 6.63
N SER A 70 -10.89 -1.94 7.58
CA SER A 70 -11.55 -3.22 7.38
C SER A 70 -13.06 -3.06 7.24
N ARG A 71 -13.65 -3.61 6.16
CA ARG A 71 -15.10 -3.51 5.89
C ARG A 71 -15.93 -4.53 6.67
N VAL A 72 -15.35 -5.69 7.02
CA VAL A 72 -16.06 -6.80 7.68
C VAL A 72 -15.17 -7.42 8.75
N GLY A 73 -15.38 -7.01 10.01
CA GLY A 73 -14.96 -7.75 11.21
C GLY A 73 -13.46 -7.73 11.55
N LEU A 74 -13.17 -7.57 12.84
CA LEU A 74 -11.83 -7.52 13.47
C LEU A 74 -10.92 -8.77 13.29
N TYR A 75 -11.29 -9.74 12.44
CA TYR A 75 -10.73 -11.09 12.43
C TYR A 75 -10.07 -11.48 11.12
N ASP A 76 -9.20 -10.62 10.58
CA ASP A 76 -8.31 -10.99 9.46
C ASP A 76 -7.09 -11.83 9.93
N PHE A 77 -7.00 -12.14 11.24
CA PHE A 77 -5.89 -12.81 11.91
C PHE A 77 -4.54 -12.12 11.68
N GLY A 78 -4.53 -10.79 11.50
CA GLY A 78 -3.32 -10.01 11.25
C GLY A 78 -2.74 -10.20 9.85
N LYS A 79 -3.45 -10.85 8.92
CA LYS A 79 -3.00 -11.04 7.53
C LYS A 79 -2.84 -9.72 6.80
N ASN A 80 -3.73 -8.76 7.03
CA ASN A 80 -3.63 -7.43 6.46
C ASN A 80 -2.40 -6.69 7.02
N GLY A 81 -2.15 -6.79 8.32
CA GLY A 81 -0.94 -6.24 8.94
C GLY A 81 0.34 -6.85 8.38
N ALA A 82 0.37 -8.16 8.17
CA ALA A 82 1.49 -8.85 7.52
C ALA A 82 1.69 -8.39 6.07
N ARG A 83 0.60 -8.27 5.30
CA ARG A 83 0.61 -7.75 3.92
C ARG A 83 1.18 -6.34 3.84
N MET A 84 0.73 -5.45 4.72
CA MET A 84 1.21 -4.06 4.73
C MET A 84 2.69 -3.96 5.10
N ARG A 85 3.19 -4.83 6.00
CA ARG A 85 4.63 -4.93 6.29
C ARG A 85 5.42 -5.44 5.08
N GLU A 86 4.90 -6.44 4.39
CA GLU A 86 5.54 -6.97 3.19
C GLU A 86 5.58 -5.92 2.06
N LEU A 87 4.48 -5.21 1.84
CA LEU A 87 4.42 -4.08 0.91
C LEU A 87 5.46 -3.01 1.26
N ALA A 88 5.56 -2.63 2.54
CA ALA A 88 6.54 -1.66 3.00
C ALA A 88 7.98 -2.14 2.75
N ALA A 89 8.28 -3.42 3.01
CA ALA A 89 9.59 -4.01 2.74
C ALA A 89 9.92 -4.00 1.24
N ARG A 90 8.95 -4.35 0.38
CA ARG A 90 9.10 -4.32 -1.09
C ARG A 90 9.30 -2.90 -1.62
N PHE A 91 8.62 -1.91 -1.05
CA PHE A 91 8.75 -0.50 -1.44
C PHE A 91 10.11 0.10 -1.05
N ALA A 92 10.64 -0.30 0.10
CA ALA A 92 11.95 0.11 0.59
C ALA A 92 13.10 -0.50 -0.22
N GLN A 93 12.87 -1.63 -0.89
CA GLN A 93 13.83 -2.20 -1.83
C GLN A 93 13.76 -1.38 -3.13
N PRO A 94 14.84 -0.69 -3.53
CA PRO A 94 14.90 -0.17 -4.89
C PRO A 94 14.76 -1.38 -5.82
N GLU A 95 13.82 -1.33 -6.77
CA GLU A 95 13.75 -2.36 -7.81
C GLU A 95 15.12 -2.40 -8.48
N ILE A 96 15.87 -3.47 -8.20
CA ILE A 96 17.05 -3.81 -8.99
C ILE A 96 16.47 -4.20 -10.34
N ALA A 97 16.38 -3.23 -11.25
CA ALA A 97 16.05 -3.46 -12.64
C ALA A 97 17.02 -4.53 -13.15
N LYS A 98 16.46 -5.70 -13.49
CA LYS A 98 17.17 -6.76 -14.18
C LYS A 98 16.89 -6.66 -15.66
#